data_AF-A0AAW8KF62-F1
#
_entry.id   AF-A0AAW8KF62-F1
#
_cell.length_a   1.000
_cell.length_b   1.000
_cell.length_c   1.000
_cell.angle_alpha   90.00
_cell.angle_beta   90.00
_cell.angle_gamma   90.00
#
_symmetry.space_group_name_H-M   'P 1'
#
loop_
_entity.id
_entity.type
_entity.pdbx_description
1 polymer ?
#
loop_
_entity_poly.entity_id
_entity_poly.type
_entity_poly.pdbx_seq_one_letter_code
_entity_poly.pdbx_strand_id
1 'polypeptide(L)' 'AAPLRPVVRHANTIDRKTVEKNREKEAYAFRVCQEKIAEHKLDMKLVGVECSFEGNKILFFFTSDGRVDFRGLV' A
#
# COMPACT_ATOMS: atom_id res chain seq x y z
N ALA A 1 -12.11 19.07 17.51
CA ALA A 1 -11.02 18.48 16.71
C ALA A 1 -10.14 17.65 17.63
N ALA A 2 -9.72 16.46 17.20
CA ALA A 2 -8.76 15.67 17.97
C ALA A 2 -7.36 16.34 17.91
N PRO A 3 -6.56 16.28 19.00
CA PRO A 3 -5.22 16.85 19.00
C PRO A 3 -4.31 16.14 17.99
N LEU A 4 -3.42 16.90 17.35
CA LEU A 4 -2.41 16.35 16.46
C LEU A 4 -1.44 15.45 17.22
N ARG A 5 -0.92 14.43 16.54
CA ARG A 5 0.13 13.58 17.11
C ARG A 5 1.42 14.39 17.31
N PRO A 6 2.15 14.21 18.43
CA PRO A 6 3.38 14.92 18.69
C PRO A 6 4.48 14.52 17.69
N VAL A 7 5.33 15.48 17.32
CA VAL A 7 6.52 15.24 16.52
C VAL A 7 7.55 14.48 17.36
N VAL A 8 8.05 13.35 16.87
CA VAL A 8 9.01 12.51 17.60
C VAL A 8 10.43 13.07 17.49
N ARG A 9 10.90 13.32 16.26
CA ARG A 9 12.23 13.89 15.95
C ARG A 9 12.32 14.31 14.48
N HIS A 10 13.36 15.05 14.11
CA HIS A 10 13.69 15.27 12.70
C HIS A 10 14.06 13.94 12.01
N ALA A 11 13.68 13.84 10.74
CA ALA A 11 14.03 12.69 9.90
C ALA A 11 15.54 12.66 9.63
N ASN A 12 16.14 11.48 9.76
CA ASN A 12 17.56 11.22 9.54
C ASN A 12 17.77 10.42 8.24
N THR A 13 19.03 10.12 7.92
CA THR A 13 19.39 9.37 6.71
C THR A 13 18.81 7.95 6.68
N ILE A 14 18.65 7.31 7.84
CA ILE A 14 18.05 5.97 7.93
C ILE A 14 16.57 6.06 7.53
N ASP A 15 15.85 7.06 8.02
CA ASP A 15 14.43 7.26 7.70
C ASP A 15 14.22 7.47 6.19
N ARG A 16 15.11 8.23 5.55
CA ARG A 16 15.06 8.44 4.09
C ARG A 16 15.27 7.13 3.33
N LYS A 17 16.27 6.34 3.73
CA LYS A 17 16.51 5.00 3.15
C LYS A 17 15.33 4.06 3.37
N THR A 18 14.66 4.15 4.52
CA THR A 18 13.44 3.38 4.79
C THR A 18 12.33 3.76 3.81
N VAL A 19 12.10 5.05 3.59
CA VAL A 19 11.09 5.52 2.61
C VAL A 19 11.44 5.06 1.19
N GLU A 20 12.70 5.12 0.77
CA GLU A 20 13.13 4.63 -0.54
C GLU A 20 12.83 3.14 -0.71
N LYS A 21 13.22 2.30 0.26
CA LYS A 21 12.89 0.86 0.26
C LYS A 21 11.39 0.60 0.27
N ASN A 22 10.61 1.42 0.98
CA ASN A 22 9.16 1.28 1.01
C ASN A 22 8.56 1.60 -0.36
N ARG A 23 9.06 2.61 -1.08
CA ARG A 23 8.64 2.91 -2.46
C ARG A 23 8.94 1.77 -3.43
N GLU A 24 10.09 1.12 -3.30
CA GLU A 24 10.41 -0.07 -4.09
C GLU A 24 9.43 -1.23 -3.80
N LYS A 25 9.12 -1.46 -2.51
CA LYS A 25 8.12 -2.44 -2.10
C LYS A 25 6.73 -2.10 -2.61
N GLU A 26 6.32 -0.84 -2.56
CA GLU A 26 5.04 -0.35 -3.07
C GLU A 26 4.92 -0.61 -4.58
N ALA A 27 5.95 -0.27 -5.36
CA ALA A 27 5.97 -0.51 -6.80
C ALA A 27 5.89 -2.01 -7.13
N TYR A 28 6.64 -2.84 -6.41
CA TYR A 28 6.57 -4.29 -6.58
C TYR A 28 5.19 -4.85 -6.21
N ALA A 29 4.64 -4.46 -5.06
CA ALA A 29 3.33 -4.90 -4.58
C ALA A 29 2.21 -4.44 -5.51
N PHE A 30 2.30 -3.23 -6.06
CA PHE A 30 1.36 -2.72 -7.05
C PHE A 30 1.29 -3.64 -8.28
N ARG A 31 2.45 -4.00 -8.85
CA ARG A 31 2.54 -4.91 -9.99
C ARG A 31 1.93 -6.28 -9.68
N VAL A 32 2.31 -6.88 -8.54
CA VAL A 32 1.79 -8.19 -8.13
C VAL A 32 0.28 -8.16 -7.93
N CYS A 33 -0.26 -7.10 -7.33
CA CYS A 33 -1.70 -6.98 -7.13
C CYS A 33 -2.45 -6.81 -8.47
N GLN A 34 -1.90 -6.05 -9.42
CA GLN A 34 -2.47 -5.97 -10.77
C GLN A 34 -2.51 -7.32 -11.48
N GLU A 35 -1.43 -8.10 -11.38
CA GLU A 35 -1.36 -9.45 -11.95
C GLU A 35 -2.46 -10.36 -11.34
N LYS A 36 -2.60 -10.34 -10.01
CA LYS A 36 -3.65 -11.12 -9.33
C LYS A 36 -5.06 -10.64 -9.68
N ILE A 37 -5.31 -9.32 -9.79
CA ILE A 37 -6.61 -8.78 -10.21
C ILE A 37 -6.99 -9.33 -11.59
N ALA A 38 -6.04 -9.37 -12.52
CA ALA A 38 -6.26 -9.90 -13.86
C ALA A 38 -6.50 -11.41 -13.86
N GLU A 39 -5.69 -12.18 -13.11
CA GLU A 39 -5.80 -13.63 -12.98
C GLU A 39 -7.17 -14.06 -12.42
N HIS A 40 -7.61 -13.38 -11.36
CA HIS A 40 -8.88 -13.66 -10.68
C HIS A 40 -10.09 -12.94 -11.31
N LYS A 41 -9.88 -12.14 -12.36
CA LYS A 41 -10.92 -11.35 -13.04
C LYS A 41 -11.75 -10.52 -12.06
N LEU A 42 -11.09 -9.91 -11.08
CA LEU A 42 -11.75 -9.07 -10.10
C LEU A 42 -12.18 -7.75 -10.76
N ASP A 43 -13.45 -7.39 -10.59
CA ASP A 43 -14.00 -6.13 -11.08
C ASP A 43 -13.59 -4.96 -10.16
N MET A 44 -12.31 -4.63 -10.19
CA MET A 44 -11.72 -3.52 -9.45
C MET A 44 -10.57 -2.86 -10.20
N LYS A 45 -10.36 -1.58 -9.93
CA LYS A 45 -9.22 -0.80 -10.43
C LYS A 45 -8.33 -0.41 -9.27
N LEU A 46 -7.10 -0.94 -9.27
CA LEU A 46 -6.07 -0.53 -8.32
C LEU A 46 -5.67 0.94 -8.60
N VAL A 47 -5.78 1.81 -7.59
CA VAL A 47 -5.43 3.23 -7.68
C VAL A 47 -4.13 3.58 -6.94
N GLY A 48 -3.71 2.76 -5.98
CA GLY A 48 -2.46 3.00 -5.25
C GLY A 48 -2.10 1.88 -4.29
N VAL A 49 -0.83 1.87 -3.88
CA VAL A 49 -0.31 0.99 -2.84
C VAL A 49 0.60 1.82 -1.94
N GLU A 50 0.40 1.70 -0.64
CA GLU A 50 1.24 2.37 0.36
C GLU A 50 1.78 1.36 1.37
N CYS A 51 3.05 1.50 1.69
CA CYS A 51 3.70 0.73 2.74
C CYS A 51 3.84 1.61 3.99
N SER A 52 3.46 1.06 5.14
CA SER A 52 3.71 1.71 6.43
C SER A 52 5.19 2.03 6.58
N PHE A 53 5.53 3.09 7.30
CA PHE A 53 6.93 3.50 7.50
C PHE A 53 7.80 2.36 8.06
N GLU A 54 7.29 1.56 9.00
CA GLU A 54 7.98 0.41 9.58
C GLU A 54 8.06 -0.82 8.65
N GLY A 55 7.34 -0.80 7.53
CA GLY A 55 7.34 -1.87 6.54
C GLY A 55 6.52 -3.12 6.89
N ASN A 56 5.73 -3.08 7.98
CA ASN A 56 4.94 -4.21 8.49
C ASN A 56 3.53 -4.30 7.89
N LYS A 57 3.04 -3.24 7.24
CA LYS A 57 1.75 -3.19 6.57
C LYS A 57 1.89 -2.64 5.16
N ILE A 58 1.10 -3.20 4.25
CA ILE A 58 0.89 -2.69 2.89
C ILE A 58 -0.62 -2.49 2.73
N LEU A 59 -1.01 -1.29 2.31
CA LEU A 59 -2.38 -0.88 2.06
C LEU A 59 -2.58 -0.78 0.55
N PHE A 60 -3.63 -1.43 0.04
CA PHE A 60 -4.03 -1.37 -1.35
C PHE A 60 -5.28 -0.50 -1.47
N PHE A 61 -5.22 0.54 -2.28
CA PHE A 61 -6.35 1.40 -2.59
C PHE A 61 -6.89 1.01 -3.95
N PHE A 62 -8.20 0.73 -4.02
CA PHE A 62 -8.87 0.40 -5.26
C PHE A 62 -10.27 1.01 -5.30
N THR A 63 -10.81 1.13 -6.51
CA THR A 63 -12.21 1.48 -6.76
C THR A 63 -12.92 0.31 -7.42
N SER A 64 -14.19 0.10 -7.10
CA SER A 64 -15.05 -0.90 -7.75
C SER A 64 -16.48 -0.39 -7.79
N ASP A 65 -17.24 -0.76 -8.82
CA ASP A 65 -18.66 -0.40 -8.94
C ASP A 65 -19.54 -1.26 -8.03
N GLY A 66 -19.05 -2.46 -7.69
CA GLY A 66 -19.73 -3.42 -6.82
C GLY A 66 -18.87 -3.91 -5.66
N ARG A 67 -19.40 -4.92 -4.95
CA ARG A 67 -18.66 -5.61 -3.89
C ARG A 67 -17.62 -6.54 -4.50
N VAL A 68 -16.39 -6.47 -4.00
CA VAL A 68 -15.30 -7.35 -4.44
C VAL A 68 -14.98 -8.36 -3.35
N ASP A 69 -14.87 -9.64 -3.72
CA ASP A 69 -14.43 -10.71 -2.83
C ASP A 69 -12.95 -11.01 -3.05
N PHE A 70 -12.14 -10.69 -2.05
CA PHE A 70 -10.67 -10.80 -2.08
C PHE A 70 -10.16 -12.00 -1.28
N ARG A 71 -11.03 -12.90 -0.78
CA ARG A 71 -10.61 -14.06 0.03
C ARG A 71 -9.69 -15.04 -0.72
N GLY A 72 -9.79 -15.09 -2.04
CA GLY A 72 -8.91 -15.90 -2.89
C GLY A 72 -7.58 -15.23 -3.24
N LEU A 73 -7.32 -14.00 -2.77
CA LEU A 73 -6.14 -13.20 -3.16
C LEU A 73 -4.90 -13.48 -2.29
N VAL A 74 -5.00 -14.35 -1.28
CA VAL A 74 -3.93 -14.67 -0.32
C VAL A 74 -3.12 -15.87 -0.80
#